data_AF-A0A9P7RZP4-F1
#
_entry.id   AF-A0A9P7RZP4-F1
#
_cell.length_a   1.000
_cell.length_b   1.000
_cell.length_c   1.000
_cell.angle_alpha   90.00
_cell.angle_beta   90.00
_cell.angle_gamma   90.00
#
_symmetry.space_group_name_H-M   'P 1'
#
loop_
_entity.id
_entity.type
_entity.pdbx_description
1 polymer ?
#
loop_
_entity_poly.entity_id
_entity_poly.type
_entity_poly.pdbx_seq_one_letter_code
_entity_poly.pdbx_strand_id
1 'polypeptide(L)'
;MEEVEVLTTETAVPRELGLHENKFCTVVLSSSKDDSYFDIYLPKLANFPVLSFSKAKSANTLDVFPWQSQLARKMLARYLSLGSWLDRLHALAEYFDIPIGHIEGDQPLLFARRLVQ
;
A
#
# COMPACT_ATOMS: atom_id res chain seq x y z
N MET A 1 -9.27 -17.01 -19.67
CA MET A 1 -9.90 -15.71 -19.31
C MET A 1 -9.03 -14.97 -18.30
N GLU A 2 -8.54 -15.67 -17.26
CA GLU A 2 -7.57 -15.15 -16.27
C GLU A 2 -6.28 -14.58 -16.91
N GLU A 3 -5.70 -15.25 -17.91
CA GLU A 3 -4.46 -14.82 -18.56
C GLU A 3 -4.59 -13.48 -19.32
N VAL A 4 -5.73 -13.22 -19.96
CA VAL A 4 -6.00 -11.96 -20.68
C VAL A 4 -6.24 -10.81 -19.69
N GLU A 5 -6.90 -11.10 -18.57
CA GLU A 5 -7.18 -10.12 -17.51
C GLU A 5 -5.87 -9.68 -16.82
N VAL A 6 -4.97 -10.64 -16.53
CA VAL A 6 -3.63 -10.36 -15.99
C VAL A 6 -2.84 -9.45 -16.92
N LEU A 7 -2.79 -9.74 -18.23
CA LEU A 7 -2.07 -8.91 -19.22
C LEU A 7 -2.65 -7.49 -19.35
N THR A 8 -3.97 -7.33 -19.26
CA THR A 8 -4.59 -5.99 -19.27
C THR A 8 -4.28 -5.19 -18.01
N THR A 9 -4.21 -5.84 -16.84
CA THR A 9 -3.84 -5.15 -15.60
C THR A 9 -2.37 -4.74 -15.55
N GLU A 10 -1.47 -5.56 -16.07
CA GLU A 10 -0.02 -5.27 -16.13
C GLU A 10 0.31 -4.10 -17.06
N THR A 11 -0.54 -3.82 -18.05
CA THR A 11 -0.32 -2.70 -18.98
C THR A 11 -1.09 -1.43 -18.58
N ALA A 12 -2.26 -1.58 -17.97
CA ALA A 12 -3.08 -0.45 -17.55
C ALA A 12 -2.51 0.28 -16.33
N VAL A 13 -2.10 -0.45 -15.29
CA VAL A 13 -1.63 0.18 -14.04
C VAL A 13 -0.37 1.04 -14.29
N PRO A 14 0.69 0.56 -14.95
CA PRO A 14 1.87 1.39 -15.23
C PRO A 14 1.58 2.56 -16.19
N ARG A 15 0.55 2.47 -17.03
CA ARG A 15 0.10 3.60 -17.85
C ARG A 15 -0.47 4.71 -16.97
N GLU A 16 -1.37 4.38 -16.04
CA GLU A 16 -1.98 5.35 -15.13
C GLU A 16 -0.96 6.00 -14.19
N LEU A 17 0.02 5.24 -13.69
CA LEU A 17 1.14 5.80 -12.93
C LEU A 17 1.95 6.79 -13.79
N GLY A 18 2.21 6.47 -15.06
CA GLY A 18 2.94 7.34 -15.98
C GLY A 18 2.27 8.72 -16.18
N LEU A 19 0.94 8.79 -16.12
CA LEU A 19 0.21 10.06 -16.21
C LEU A 19 0.43 10.97 -14.98
N HIS A 20 0.94 10.42 -13.88
CA HIS A 20 1.08 11.09 -12.60
C HIS A 20 2.55 11.29 -12.18
N GLU A 21 3.52 10.88 -13.00
CA GLU A 21 4.96 10.98 -12.70
C GLU A 21 5.43 12.42 -12.42
N ASN A 22 4.76 13.43 -13.00
CA ASN A 22 5.10 14.85 -12.76
C ASN A 22 4.32 15.49 -11.60
N LYS A 23 3.66 14.69 -10.75
CA LYS A 23 2.91 15.16 -9.59
C LYS A 23 3.55 14.62 -8.33
N PHE A 24 3.60 15.43 -7.28
CA PHE A 24 3.97 14.99 -5.94
C PHE A 24 2.83 14.11 -5.37
N CYS A 25 2.88 12.81 -5.69
CA CYS A 25 1.90 11.83 -5.27
C CYS A 25 2.60 10.71 -4.50
N THR A 26 2.04 10.33 -3.36
CA THR A 26 2.48 9.16 -2.59
C THR A 26 1.56 7.99 -2.92
N VAL A 27 2.15 6.84 -3.23
CA VAL A 27 1.40 5.62 -3.55
C VAL A 27 1.28 4.77 -2.30
N VAL A 28 0.05 4.36 -1.97
CA VAL A 28 -0.21 3.44 -0.85
C VAL A 28 -0.58 2.07 -1.40
N LEU A 29 0.23 1.05 -1.11
CA LEU A 29 -0.01 -0.32 -1.54
C LEU A 29 -0.82 -1.08 -0.49
N SER A 30 -1.86 -1.78 -0.94
CA SER A 30 -2.77 -2.52 -0.07
C SER A 30 -2.95 -3.97 -0.57
N SER A 31 -1.92 -4.55 -1.15
CA SER A 31 -1.98 -5.89 -1.73
C SER A 31 -1.65 -6.97 -0.71
N SER A 32 -2.09 -8.20 -0.97
CA SER A 32 -1.61 -9.40 -0.28
C SER A 32 -0.24 -9.86 -0.80
N LYS A 33 0.19 -9.38 -1.97
CA LYS A 33 1.52 -9.64 -2.53
C LYS A 33 2.60 -8.95 -1.72
N ASP A 34 3.82 -9.45 -1.86
CA ASP A 34 4.99 -8.86 -1.22
C ASP A 34 5.54 -7.67 -2.01
N ASP A 35 6.28 -6.78 -1.36
CA ASP A 35 6.79 -5.56 -2.00
C ASP A 35 7.74 -5.91 -3.17
N SER A 36 8.51 -6.98 -3.02
CA SER A 36 9.36 -7.56 -4.07
C SER A 36 8.62 -7.94 -5.35
N TYR A 37 7.33 -8.28 -5.27
CA TYR A 37 6.50 -8.52 -6.46
C TYR A 37 6.30 -7.22 -7.25
N PHE A 38 6.07 -6.11 -6.57
CA PHE A 38 5.85 -4.83 -7.25
C PHE A 38 7.13 -4.26 -7.85
N ASP A 39 8.28 -4.51 -7.23
CA ASP A 39 9.58 -4.09 -7.77
C ASP A 39 9.88 -4.75 -9.13
N ILE A 40 9.52 -6.03 -9.29
CA ILE A 40 9.77 -6.79 -10.53
C ILE A 40 8.76 -6.43 -11.62
N TYR A 41 7.47 -6.34 -11.27
CA TYR A 41 6.39 -6.24 -12.26
C TYR A 41 5.92 -4.79 -12.51
N LEU A 42 6.24 -3.84 -11.61
CA LEU A 42 5.87 -2.43 -11.74
C LEU A 42 7.09 -1.51 -11.54
N PRO A 43 8.07 -1.50 -12.46
CA PRO A 43 9.29 -0.69 -12.32
C PRO A 43 9.02 0.81 -12.21
N LYS A 44 7.91 1.30 -12.79
CA LYS A 44 7.49 2.70 -12.68
C LYS A 44 7.13 3.13 -11.26
N LEU A 45 6.82 2.18 -10.38
CA LEU A 45 6.49 2.46 -9.00
C LEU A 45 7.69 3.06 -8.24
N ALA A 46 8.93 2.76 -8.67
CA ALA A 46 10.15 3.31 -8.10
C ALA A 46 10.27 4.85 -8.23
N ASN A 47 9.49 5.48 -9.13
CA ASN A 47 9.46 6.94 -9.28
C ASN A 47 8.64 7.64 -8.19
N PHE A 48 7.92 6.90 -7.35
CA PHE A 48 7.02 7.44 -6.34
C PHE A 48 7.45 7.00 -4.94
N PRO A 49 7.22 7.83 -3.90
CA PRO A 49 7.30 7.34 -2.53
C PRO A 49 6.15 6.35 -2.30
N VAL A 50 6.49 5.13 -1.87
CA VAL A 50 5.56 4.03 -1.64
C VAL A 50 5.42 3.77 -0.15
N LEU A 51 4.18 3.61 0.32
CA LEU A 51 3.88 3.16 1.68
C LEU A 51 3.07 1.87 1.62
N SER A 52 3.43 0.88 2.42
CA SER A 52 2.73 -0.40 2.50
C SER A 52 1.64 -0.32 3.57
N PHE A 53 0.38 -0.40 3.18
CA PHE A 53 -0.75 -0.47 4.08
C PHE A 53 -1.12 -1.92 4.37
N SER A 54 -1.64 -2.17 5.58
CA SER A 54 -1.96 -3.52 6.09
C SER A 54 -2.56 -4.44 5.02
N LYS A 55 -1.81 -5.50 4.68
CA LYS A 55 -2.22 -6.50 3.68
C LYS A 55 -3.63 -7.01 4.01
N ALA A 56 -4.52 -7.07 3.03
CA ALA A 56 -5.87 -7.59 3.24
C ALA A 56 -5.78 -9.05 3.71
N LYS A 57 -6.09 -9.29 5.00
CA LYS A 57 -5.97 -10.62 5.63
C LYS A 57 -7.00 -11.63 5.11
N SER A 58 -8.14 -11.15 4.60
CA SER A 58 -9.06 -12.03 3.87
C SER A 58 -8.57 -12.12 2.43
N ALA A 59 -8.46 -13.33 1.90
CA ALA A 59 -8.44 -13.52 0.45
C ALA A 59 -9.56 -12.65 -0.15
N ASN A 60 -9.31 -12.02 -1.29
CA ASN A 60 -10.35 -11.30 -2.04
C ASN A 60 -11.34 -12.30 -2.67
N THR A 61 -11.81 -13.28 -1.87
CA THR A 61 -12.85 -14.21 -2.25
C THR A 61 -14.15 -13.43 -2.29
N LEU A 62 -14.62 -13.22 -3.51
CA LEU A 62 -15.96 -12.75 -3.79
C LEU A 62 -16.84 -13.99 -3.74
N ASP A 63 -17.24 -14.39 -2.53
CA ASP A 63 -18.26 -15.44 -2.39
C ASP A 63 -19.53 -14.97 -3.12
N VAL A 64 -20.17 -15.93 -3.77
CA VAL A 64 -21.24 -15.81 -4.77
C VAL A 64 -22.24 -14.69 -4.47
N PHE A 65 -22.69 -14.02 -5.55
CA PHE A 65 -23.64 -12.90 -5.65
C PHE A 65 -24.54 -12.64 -4.41
N PRO A 66 -24.61 -11.41 -3.87
CA PRO A 66 -24.21 -10.12 -4.45
C PRO A 66 -22.82 -9.62 -4.01
N TRP A 67 -21.83 -9.79 -4.87
CA TRP A 67 -20.42 -9.43 -4.59
C TRP A 67 -20.17 -7.92 -4.54
N GLN A 68 -20.99 -7.12 -5.25
CA GLN A 68 -20.80 -5.67 -5.42
C GLN A 68 -20.93 -4.92 -4.09
N SER A 69 -21.99 -5.18 -3.34
CA SER A 69 -22.24 -4.49 -2.06
C SER A 69 -21.19 -4.84 -1.01
N GLN A 70 -20.69 -6.08 -1.02
CA GLN A 70 -19.65 -6.52 -0.11
C GLN A 70 -18.30 -5.89 -0.48
N LEU A 71 -17.95 -5.86 -1.77
CA LEU A 71 -16.73 -5.25 -2.27
C LEU A 71 -16.72 -3.74 -2.01
N ALA A 72 -17.82 -3.04 -2.33
CA ALA A 72 -17.95 -1.61 -2.09
C ALA A 72 -17.76 -1.25 -0.61
N ARG A 73 -18.33 -2.05 0.29
CA ARG A 73 -18.14 -1.88 1.74
C ARG A 73 -16.69 -2.10 2.15
N LYS A 74 -16.04 -3.15 1.65
CA LYS A 74 -14.61 -3.43 1.92
C LYS A 74 -13.71 -2.30 1.41
N MET A 75 -13.94 -1.80 0.19
CA MET A 75 -13.19 -0.69 -0.40
C MET A 75 -13.38 0.60 0.39
N LEU A 76 -14.63 0.96 0.72
CA LEU A 76 -14.92 2.19 1.45
C LEU A 76 -14.35 2.15 2.87
N ALA A 77 -14.53 1.04 3.60
CA ALA A 77 -13.95 0.88 4.92
C ALA A 77 -12.42 1.01 4.88
N ARG A 78 -11.79 0.48 3.84
CA ARG A 78 -10.34 0.60 3.65
C ARG A 78 -9.91 2.04 3.36
N TYR A 79 -10.60 2.73 2.46
CA TYR A 79 -10.34 4.13 2.17
C TYR A 79 -10.50 5.02 3.41
N LEU A 80 -11.57 4.83 4.19
CA LEU A 80 -11.82 5.61 5.40
C LEU A 80 -10.84 5.30 6.54
N SER A 81 -10.37 4.05 6.64
CA SER A 81 -9.37 3.68 7.65
C SER A 81 -7.96 4.19 7.35
N LEU A 82 -7.69 4.58 6.09
CA LEU A 82 -6.41 5.14 5.65
C LEU A 82 -6.03 6.39 6.45
N GLY A 83 -6.98 7.31 6.66
CA GLY A 83 -6.72 8.57 7.38
C GLY A 83 -6.20 8.30 8.79
N SER A 84 -6.92 7.48 9.56
CA SER A 84 -6.49 7.11 10.91
C SER A 84 -5.14 6.38 10.96
N TRP A 85 -4.78 5.66 9.90
CA TRP A 85 -3.46 5.00 9.81
C TRP A 85 -2.35 6.00 9.50
N LEU A 86 -2.59 6.95 8.60
CA LEU A 86 -1.66 8.04 8.34
C LEU A 86 -1.41 8.89 9.59
N ASP A 87 -2.46 9.20 10.36
CA ASP A 87 -2.31 9.95 11.61
C ASP A 87 -1.41 9.21 12.62
N ARG A 88 -1.56 7.88 12.72
CA ARG A 88 -0.69 7.04 13.56
C ARG A 88 0.75 7.01 13.05
N LEU A 89 0.95 6.89 11.74
CA LEU A 89 2.29 6.93 11.15
C LEU A 89 2.96 8.30 11.36
N HIS A 90 2.20 9.38 11.23
CA HIS A 90 2.70 10.74 11.48
C HIS A 90 3.13 10.91 12.95
N ALA A 91 2.31 10.48 13.90
CA ALA A 91 2.66 10.54 15.32
C ALA A 91 3.92 9.71 15.64
N LEU A 92 4.09 8.55 14.99
CA LEU A 92 5.31 7.74 15.13
C LEU A 92 6.52 8.44 14.50
N ALA A 93 6.38 9.02 13.31
CA ALA A 93 7.43 9.78 12.64
C ALA A 93 7.94 10.92 13.52
N GLU A 94 7.01 11.69 14.10
CA GLU A 94 7.31 12.79 15.01
C GLU A 94 8.00 12.31 16.29
N TYR A 95 7.53 11.20 16.88
CA TYR A 95 8.13 10.64 18.09
C TYR A 95 9.57 10.13 17.87
N PHE A 96 9.82 9.50 16.72
CA PHE A 96 11.14 8.92 16.39
C PHE A 96 12.08 9.89 15.67
N ASP A 97 11.59 11.05 15.22
CA ASP A 97 12.33 12.00 14.38
C ASP A 97 12.86 11.34 13.10
N ILE A 98 12.02 10.50 12.47
CA ILE A 98 12.33 9.80 11.22
C ILE A 98 11.24 10.07 10.17
N PRO A 99 11.58 10.08 8.88
CA PRO A 99 10.58 10.25 7.82
C PRO A 99 9.58 9.08 7.79
N ILE A 100 8.32 9.39 7.47
CA ILE A 100 7.18 8.45 7.50
C ILE A 100 7.45 7.15 6.70
N GLY A 101 8.16 7.25 5.57
CA GLY A 101 8.47 6.09 4.73
C GLY A 101 9.37 5.04 5.37
N HIS A 102 10.09 5.36 6.45
CA HIS A 102 11.00 4.42 7.12
C HIS A 102 10.33 3.61 8.26
N ILE A 103 9.05 3.86 8.57
CA ILE A 103 8.38 3.27 9.74
C ILE A 103 7.89 1.84 9.49
N GLU A 104 7.50 1.51 8.26
CA GLU A 104 6.85 0.24 7.91
C GLU A 104 7.78 -0.99 7.99
N GLY A 105 9.10 -0.79 7.91
CA GLY A 105 10.09 -1.88 7.90
C GLY A 105 10.84 -2.11 9.22
N ASP A 106 10.78 -1.16 10.15
CA ASP A 106 11.80 -1.06 11.20
C ASP A 106 11.22 -1.35 12.61
N GLN A 107 10.81 -2.60 12.85
CA GLN A 107 10.55 -3.09 14.21
C GLN A 107 11.77 -2.98 15.17
N PRO A 108 13.05 -3.05 14.70
CA PRO A 108 14.22 -2.86 15.55
C PRO A 108 14.43 -1.45 16.15
N LEU A 109 13.97 -0.37 15.50
CA LEU A 109 14.18 1.01 16.01
C LEU A 109 13.51 1.26 17.36
N LEU A 110 12.37 0.61 17.61
CA LEU A 110 11.67 0.67 18.90
C LEU A 110 12.52 0.13 20.05
N PHE A 111 13.44 -0.79 19.76
CA PHE A 111 14.30 -1.44 20.74
C PHE A 111 15.64 -0.71 20.91
N ALA A 112 16.26 -0.27 19.82
CA ALA A 112 17.59 0.35 19.86
C ALA A 112 17.64 1.62 20.72
N ARG A 113 16.60 2.47 20.68
CA ARG A 113 16.56 3.72 21.47
C ARG A 113 16.40 3.49 22.98
N ARG A 114 15.81 2.35 23.40
CA ARG A 114 15.71 1.97 24.82
C ARG A 114 17.02 1.46 25.42
N LEU A 115 17.99 1.07 24.58
CA LEU A 115 19.28 0.56 25.04
C LEU A 115 20.32 1.67 25.28
N VAL A 116 19.99 2.91 24.92
CA VAL A 116 20.87 4.09 25.05
C VAL A 116 20.47 4.97 26.25
N GLN A 117 19.33 4.70 26.89
CA GLN A 117 18.90 5.30 28.16
C GLN A 117 19.24 4.36 29.32
#